data_AF-T0K4H8-F1
#
_entry.id   AF-T0K4H8-F1
#
_cell.length_a   1.000
_cell.length_b   1.000
_cell.length_c   1.000
_cell.angle_alpha   90.00
_cell.angle_beta   90.00
_cell.angle_gamma   90.00
#
_symmetry.space_group_name_H-M   'P 1'
#
loop_
_entity.id
_entity.type
_entity.pdbx_description
1 polymer ?
#
loop_
_entity_poly.entity_id
_entity_poly.type
_entity_poly.pdbx_seq_one_letter_code
_entity_poly.pdbx_strand_id
1 'polypeptide(L)'
;MGQLDHIDAFIGENICDGHLPIQYTERDNRVFVDRASQHNETLFRSWERFHIDQFHNYQNVFFVPFFDIGTGFGINSYDFESDIRLPWKEHELKTNGGNGVIYRLLMHPSHHNFKETRSSDGSIYFAVKEVDAVDRLSYKQELKALERSGAYVKQEKHLIKLLFTYQYRGRLYLVFEWADGNLMEFWQNPLVHLEPSLTREKWAIEQCWGIANAIALIHGLSRLQKSERCSMSESERDAYSSWGRHGDIKPNNILWFSSYGDDRNLLVVSDLGLTRYHSAATKSLVSRIDGCTPTYRAPEFDLHEPITPTYDVWSLGCVYIEFFTWYVEGMEGFMEFEDARTNDYYEFEDVCLPEVLEDNYFVILQAESAGRRWRHARLKSSVTEWLDRLRRNRRCTTAISEFLDIIEQKMLVIDAKDRSHMDTITSEIAGVYEKLR
;
A
#
# COMPACT_ATOMS: atom_id res chain seq x y z
N MET A 1 47.45 5.72 12.53
CA MET A 1 47.48 4.83 11.35
C MET A 1 48.72 3.96 11.49
N GLY A 2 48.57 2.63 11.54
CA GLY A 2 49.74 1.73 11.68
C GLY A 2 49.53 0.40 12.42
N GLN A 3 48.33 0.09 12.91
CA GLN A 3 48.06 -1.17 13.62
C GLN A 3 47.52 -2.26 12.68
N LEU A 4 48.27 -2.64 11.63
CA LEU A 4 47.81 -3.69 10.71
C LEU A 4 47.78 -5.07 11.37
N ASP A 5 48.69 -5.32 12.32
CA ASP A 5 48.77 -6.58 13.09
C ASP A 5 47.48 -6.87 13.89
N HIS A 6 46.67 -5.84 14.14
CA HIS A 6 45.36 -6.00 14.77
C HIS A 6 44.35 -6.73 13.88
N ILE A 7 44.49 -6.64 12.55
CA ILE A 7 43.63 -7.38 11.59
C ILE A 7 43.90 -8.89 11.69
N ASP A 8 45.15 -9.29 11.92
CA ASP A 8 45.51 -10.70 12.08
C ASP A 8 44.83 -11.35 13.28
N ALA A 9 44.51 -10.57 14.33
CA ALA A 9 43.73 -11.04 15.47
C ALA A 9 42.28 -11.37 15.05
N PHE A 10 41.65 -10.56 14.20
CA PHE A 10 40.31 -10.86 13.66
C PHE A 10 40.32 -12.11 12.78
N ILE A 11 41.34 -12.25 11.92
CA ILE A 11 41.49 -13.43 11.05
C ILE A 11 41.73 -14.69 11.89
N GLY A 12 42.63 -14.62 12.88
CA GLY A 12 42.97 -15.75 13.75
C GLY A 12 41.80 -16.25 14.60
N GLU A 13 40.90 -15.35 14.98
CA GLU A 13 39.68 -15.65 15.75
C GLU A 13 38.46 -15.91 14.85
N ASN A 14 38.64 -15.90 13.51
CA ASN A 14 37.57 -16.08 12.52
C ASN A 14 36.42 -15.06 12.66
N ILE A 15 36.74 -13.84 13.09
CA ILE A 15 35.78 -12.74 13.27
C ILE A 15 35.72 -11.93 11.98
N CYS A 16 34.61 -12.07 11.25
CA CYS A 16 34.25 -11.26 10.11
C CYS A 16 33.18 -10.19 10.44
N ASP A 17 32.82 -9.36 9.45
CA ASP A 17 31.81 -8.31 9.57
C ASP A 17 30.46 -8.80 10.14
N GLY A 18 30.11 -10.08 9.93
CA GLY A 18 28.87 -10.66 10.49
C GLY A 18 28.82 -10.73 12.02
N HIS A 19 29.96 -10.59 12.69
CA HIS A 19 30.09 -10.61 14.15
C HIS A 19 30.03 -9.19 14.77
N LEU A 20 30.10 -8.14 13.95
CA LEU A 20 30.02 -6.74 14.38
C LEU A 20 28.56 -6.24 14.43
N PRO A 21 28.26 -5.19 15.23
CA PRO A 21 29.14 -4.57 16.22
C PRO A 21 29.34 -5.48 17.44
N ILE A 22 30.50 -5.34 18.07
CA ILE A 22 30.89 -6.08 19.27
C ILE A 22 30.45 -5.31 20.53
N GLN A 23 29.81 -5.99 21.48
CA GLN A 23 29.37 -5.42 22.77
C GLN A 23 30.24 -5.87 23.94
N TYR A 24 30.51 -4.97 24.89
CA TYR A 24 31.22 -5.31 26.13
C TYR A 24 30.38 -6.17 27.07
N THR A 25 31.04 -7.05 27.82
CA THR A 25 30.47 -7.58 29.07
C THR A 25 30.84 -6.65 30.24
N GLU A 26 29.89 -6.34 31.11
CA GLU A 26 30.01 -5.36 32.21
C GLU A 26 31.17 -5.62 33.21
N ARG A 27 31.91 -6.74 33.07
CA ARG A 27 32.93 -7.19 34.03
C ARG A 27 34.37 -7.13 33.51
N ASP A 28 34.61 -7.07 32.19
CA ASP A 28 35.96 -6.95 31.63
C ASP A 28 35.92 -6.35 30.20
N ASN A 29 36.61 -5.22 30.00
CA ASN A 29 36.72 -4.56 28.68
C ASN A 29 37.53 -5.38 27.65
N ARG A 30 37.99 -6.59 28.01
CA ARG A 30 38.63 -7.52 27.07
C ARG A 30 37.74 -8.70 26.69
N VAL A 31 36.60 -8.85 27.35
CA VAL A 31 35.61 -9.89 27.07
C VAL A 31 34.42 -9.25 26.40
N PHE A 32 34.11 -9.76 25.22
CA PHE A 32 33.02 -9.24 24.43
C PHE A 32 32.09 -10.33 23.94
N VAL A 33 30.90 -9.89 23.60
CA VAL A 33 29.86 -10.70 22.97
C VAL A 33 29.69 -10.17 21.56
N ASP A 34 29.88 -11.04 20.59
CA ASP A 34 29.57 -10.72 19.21
C ASP A 34 28.05 -10.77 18.94
N ARG A 35 27.64 -10.36 17.74
CA ARG A 35 26.23 -10.39 17.34
C ARG A 35 25.62 -11.80 17.32
N ALA A 36 26.44 -12.86 17.25
CA ALA A 36 26.00 -14.26 17.34
C ALA A 36 25.90 -14.76 18.79
N SER A 37 26.01 -13.86 19.78
CA SER A 37 26.03 -14.19 21.21
C SER A 37 27.19 -15.12 21.60
N GLN A 38 28.28 -15.12 20.84
CA GLN A 38 29.48 -15.85 21.20
C GLN A 38 30.39 -14.97 22.04
N HIS A 39 30.86 -15.55 23.15
CA HIS A 39 31.84 -14.91 24.01
C HIS A 39 33.23 -15.11 23.42
N ASN A 40 33.99 -14.02 23.30
CA ASN A 40 35.39 -14.07 22.92
C ASN A 40 36.22 -13.24 23.92
N GLU A 41 37.27 -13.88 24.44
CA GLU A 41 38.17 -13.31 25.45
C GLU A 41 39.58 -13.08 24.90
N THR A 42 39.81 -13.41 23.63
CA THR A 42 41.13 -13.57 23.02
C THR A 42 41.45 -12.53 21.95
N LEU A 43 40.46 -12.00 21.22
CA LEU A 43 40.64 -11.01 20.15
C LEU A 43 41.45 -9.78 20.61
N PHE A 44 41.08 -9.22 21.77
CA PHE A 44 41.68 -8.00 22.29
C PHE A 44 42.82 -8.25 23.29
N ARG A 45 43.28 -9.50 23.42
CA ARG A 45 44.27 -9.88 24.43
C ARG A 45 45.61 -9.17 24.25
N SER A 46 46.03 -8.98 23.00
CA SER A 46 47.25 -8.28 22.60
C SER A 46 47.06 -6.77 22.43
N TRP A 47 45.83 -6.27 22.53
CA TRP A 47 45.52 -4.88 22.26
C TRP A 47 45.69 -4.01 23.52
N GLU A 48 46.21 -2.80 23.31
CA GLU A 48 46.20 -1.75 24.32
C GLU A 48 44.78 -1.23 24.54
N ARG A 49 44.43 -0.88 25.79
CA ARG A 49 43.10 -0.37 26.16
C ARG A 49 42.63 0.78 25.28
N PHE A 50 43.52 1.72 24.99
CA PHE A 50 43.22 2.85 24.12
C PHE A 50 42.74 2.40 22.73
N HIS A 51 43.37 1.39 22.11
CA HIS A 51 42.95 0.89 20.80
C HIS A 51 41.62 0.14 20.85
N ILE A 52 41.33 -0.56 21.95
CA ILE A 52 40.04 -1.23 22.17
C ILE A 52 38.93 -0.19 22.28
N ASP A 53 39.13 0.85 23.10
CA ASP A 53 38.17 1.95 23.25
C ASP A 53 37.95 2.69 21.92
N GLN A 54 39.03 2.94 21.17
CA GLN A 54 38.93 3.56 19.84
C GLN A 54 38.16 2.65 18.87
N PHE A 55 38.46 1.34 18.81
CA PHE A 55 37.72 0.42 17.96
C PHE A 55 36.22 0.43 18.30
N HIS A 56 35.88 0.36 19.59
CA HIS A 56 34.50 0.41 20.03
C HIS A 56 33.80 1.73 19.68
N ASN A 57 34.48 2.87 19.84
CA ASN A 57 33.91 4.18 19.51
C ASN A 57 33.73 4.39 18.01
N TYR A 58 34.59 3.78 17.19
CA TYR A 58 34.58 3.96 15.74
C TYR A 58 33.94 2.80 14.98
N GLN A 59 33.63 1.66 15.60
CA GLN A 59 33.05 0.51 14.90
C GLN A 59 31.76 0.87 14.19
N ASN A 60 30.93 1.69 14.81
CA ASN A 60 29.65 2.13 14.23
C ASN A 60 29.82 3.12 13.06
N VAL A 61 31.04 3.62 12.82
CA VAL A 61 31.37 4.49 11.68
C VAL A 61 31.73 3.68 10.44
N PHE A 62 32.41 2.53 10.59
CA PHE A 62 32.83 1.69 9.47
C PHE A 62 32.01 0.41 9.31
N PHE A 63 31.27 -0.01 10.34
CA PHE A 63 30.26 -1.05 10.24
C PHE A 63 28.98 -0.48 9.66
N VAL A 64 28.76 -0.74 8.37
CA VAL A 64 27.58 -0.31 7.65
C VAL A 64 26.79 -1.56 7.26
N PRO A 65 25.52 -1.70 7.68
CA PRO A 65 24.76 -2.94 7.51
C PRO A 65 24.52 -3.26 6.03
N PHE A 66 24.38 -4.56 5.74
CA PHE A 66 23.93 -5.07 4.45
C PHE A 66 22.47 -5.52 4.56
N PHE A 67 21.63 -5.09 3.62
CA PHE A 67 20.24 -5.48 3.53
C PHE A 67 20.09 -6.62 2.51
N ASP A 68 19.82 -7.82 3.02
CA ASP A 68 19.37 -8.93 2.17
C ASP A 68 17.90 -8.71 1.78
N ILE A 69 17.71 -8.46 0.49
CA ILE A 69 16.46 -8.24 -0.22
C ILE A 69 16.34 -9.35 -1.27
N GLY A 70 15.74 -10.48 -0.89
CA GLY A 70 15.24 -11.46 -1.85
C GLY A 70 15.96 -12.82 -1.93
N THR A 71 16.20 -13.51 -0.82
CA THR A 71 16.74 -14.89 -0.85
C THR A 71 15.89 -15.95 -0.12
N GLY A 72 14.83 -15.56 0.62
CA GLY A 72 14.06 -16.47 1.47
C GLY A 72 12.53 -16.48 1.26
N PHE A 73 11.85 -17.43 1.91
CA PHE A 73 10.38 -17.52 2.01
C PHE A 73 9.77 -16.50 3.01
N GLY A 74 10.58 -15.65 3.64
CA GLY A 74 10.14 -14.67 4.65
C GLY A 74 10.66 -13.27 4.37
N ILE A 75 10.04 -12.29 5.03
CA ILE A 75 10.44 -10.88 5.02
C ILE A 75 11.52 -10.69 6.08
N ASN A 76 12.65 -10.10 5.69
CA ASN A 76 13.72 -9.80 6.63
C ASN A 76 13.34 -8.58 7.49
N SER A 77 13.54 -8.70 8.80
CA SER A 77 13.31 -7.63 9.77
C SER A 77 14.59 -7.35 10.54
N TYR A 78 15.07 -6.11 10.49
CA TYR A 78 16.34 -5.71 11.10
C TYR A 78 16.08 -4.81 12.32
N ASP A 79 16.69 -5.11 13.48
CA ASP A 79 16.70 -4.21 14.63
C ASP A 79 18.09 -3.59 14.77
N PHE A 80 18.14 -2.26 14.75
CA PHE A 80 19.38 -1.49 14.75
C PHE A 80 19.49 -0.60 15.98
N GLU A 81 20.69 -0.58 16.56
CA GLU A 81 21.06 0.35 17.63
C GLU A 81 21.04 1.81 17.14
N SER A 82 20.90 2.76 18.07
CA SER A 82 20.64 4.17 17.72
C SER A 82 21.80 4.90 17.04
N ASP A 83 23.02 4.39 17.18
CA ASP A 83 24.28 5.01 16.76
C ASP A 83 24.91 4.33 15.53
N ILE A 84 24.30 3.26 14.99
CA ILE A 84 24.78 2.65 13.74
C ILE A 84 24.67 3.61 12.57
N ARG A 85 25.66 3.55 11.66
CA ARG A 85 25.61 4.23 10.37
C ARG A 85 24.89 3.39 9.32
N LEU A 86 23.76 3.89 8.84
CA LEU A 86 22.99 3.25 7.78
C LEU A 86 23.56 3.59 6.38
N PRO A 87 23.44 2.69 5.38
CA PRO A 87 24.00 2.84 4.03
C PRO A 87 23.20 3.82 3.14
N TRP A 88 22.68 4.91 3.71
CA TRP A 88 21.87 5.88 3.00
C TRP A 88 22.78 6.86 2.24
N LYS A 89 22.69 6.87 0.91
CA LYS A 89 23.27 7.93 0.08
C LYS A 89 22.38 9.16 0.08
N GLU A 90 21.07 8.93 -0.08
CA GLU A 90 20.04 9.97 -0.04
C GLU A 90 18.86 9.47 0.78
N HIS A 91 18.24 10.35 1.55
CA HIS A 91 17.04 10.05 2.34
C HIS A 91 16.19 11.31 2.43
N GLU A 92 15.22 11.42 1.53
CA GLU A 92 14.43 12.63 1.33
C GLU A 92 12.97 12.41 1.74
N LEU A 93 12.42 13.31 2.53
CA LEU A 93 10.99 13.34 2.82
C LEU A 93 10.22 13.68 1.53
N LYS A 94 9.26 12.83 1.14
CA LYS A 94 8.41 13.06 -0.03
C LYS A 94 6.98 13.39 0.34
N THR A 95 6.42 12.68 1.32
CA THR A 95 5.03 12.87 1.72
C THR A 95 4.92 12.88 3.24
N ASN A 96 4.12 13.81 3.74
CA ASN A 96 3.71 13.89 5.13
C ASN A 96 2.21 14.20 5.14
N GLY A 97 1.37 13.20 5.40
CA GLY A 97 -0.09 13.34 5.34
C GLY A 97 -0.82 12.12 5.93
N GLY A 98 -2.13 11.99 5.65
CA GLY A 98 -3.01 10.99 6.26
C GLY A 98 -2.65 9.51 6.06
N ASN A 99 -1.71 9.19 5.16
CA ASN A 99 -1.18 7.83 4.93
C ASN A 99 0.16 7.57 5.68
N GLY A 100 0.65 8.53 6.46
CA GLY A 100 1.92 8.47 7.16
C GLY A 100 3.04 9.24 6.46
N VAL A 101 4.27 9.03 6.95
CA VAL A 101 5.46 9.72 6.45
C VAL A 101 6.22 8.80 5.49
N ILE A 102 6.40 9.23 4.24
CA ILE A 102 7.09 8.48 3.20
C ILE A 102 8.39 9.20 2.82
N TYR A 103 9.49 8.45 2.82
CA TYR A 103 10.79 8.89 2.37
C TYR A 103 11.18 8.19 1.07
N ARG A 104 11.85 8.92 0.18
CA ARG A 104 12.61 8.35 -0.94
C ARG A 104 14.03 8.07 -0.46
N LEU A 105 14.45 6.82 -0.57
CA LEU A 105 15.75 6.35 -0.11
C LEU A 105 16.60 5.88 -1.29
N LEU A 106 17.83 6.39 -1.39
CA LEU A 106 18.87 5.80 -2.23
C LEU A 106 19.86 5.06 -1.31
N MET A 107 19.88 3.73 -1.41
CA MET A 107 20.82 2.90 -0.67
C MET A 107 22.13 2.74 -1.46
N HIS A 108 23.27 2.62 -0.76
CA HIS A 108 24.52 2.32 -1.43
C HIS A 108 24.47 0.93 -2.12
N PRO A 109 24.80 0.80 -3.43
CA PRO A 109 24.65 -0.46 -4.17
C PRO A 109 25.39 -1.67 -3.60
N SER A 110 26.51 -1.45 -2.91
CA SER A 110 27.27 -2.51 -2.22
C SER A 110 26.62 -3.02 -0.93
N HIS A 111 25.52 -2.42 -0.47
CA HIS A 111 24.86 -2.72 0.80
C HIS A 111 23.46 -3.34 0.63
N HIS A 112 23.11 -3.76 -0.58
CA HIS A 112 21.95 -4.60 -0.83
C HIS A 112 22.18 -5.54 -2.03
N ASN A 113 21.42 -6.62 -2.11
CA ASN A 113 21.41 -7.56 -3.24
C ASN A 113 20.18 -7.42 -4.15
N PHE A 114 19.36 -6.36 -3.98
CA PHE A 114 18.19 -6.11 -4.84
C PHE A 114 18.60 -5.96 -6.31
N LYS A 115 17.94 -6.72 -7.20
CA LYS A 115 18.29 -6.80 -8.63
C LYS A 115 17.23 -6.20 -9.56
N GLU A 116 16.14 -5.70 -9.01
CA GLU A 116 14.98 -5.21 -9.77
C GLU A 116 15.13 -3.74 -10.18
N THR A 117 14.07 -3.23 -10.79
CA THR A 117 13.88 -1.97 -11.54
C THR A 117 14.89 -0.86 -11.25
N ARG A 118 15.61 -0.44 -12.31
CA ARG A 118 16.53 0.71 -12.28
C ARG A 118 15.81 1.95 -12.80
N SER A 119 16.04 3.10 -12.16
CA SER A 119 15.63 4.38 -12.73
C SER A 119 16.43 4.68 -14.01
N SER A 120 16.02 5.72 -14.74
CA SER A 120 16.65 6.16 -16.00
C SER A 120 18.14 6.50 -15.87
N ASP A 121 18.58 6.89 -14.68
CA ASP A 121 19.98 7.16 -14.31
C ASP A 121 20.75 5.90 -13.85
N GLY A 122 20.10 4.73 -13.81
CA GLY A 122 20.66 3.48 -13.32
C GLY A 122 20.67 3.31 -11.80
N SER A 123 20.16 4.29 -11.04
CA SER A 123 20.01 4.23 -9.59
C SER A 123 18.83 3.34 -9.19
N ILE A 124 18.79 2.91 -7.93
CA ILE A 124 17.66 2.15 -7.37
C ILE A 124 17.18 2.91 -6.15
N TYR A 125 15.95 3.41 -6.24
CA TYR A 125 15.29 4.08 -5.13
C TYR A 125 14.34 3.12 -4.42
N PHE A 126 14.17 3.35 -3.13
CA PHE A 126 13.23 2.63 -2.28
C PHE A 126 12.27 3.61 -1.64
N ALA A 127 11.03 3.18 -1.43
CA ALA A 127 10.06 3.90 -0.63
C ALA A 127 10.14 3.41 0.82
N VAL A 128 10.37 4.32 1.76
CA VAL A 128 10.44 4.01 3.19
C VAL A 128 9.24 4.65 3.88
N LYS A 129 8.37 3.83 4.44
CA LYS A 129 7.22 4.27 5.23
C LYS A 129 7.57 4.20 6.71
N GLU A 130 7.56 5.36 7.36
CA GLU A 130 7.67 5.43 8.81
C GLU A 130 6.30 5.17 9.45
N VAL A 131 6.31 4.34 10.48
CA VAL A 131 5.12 3.92 11.22
C VAL A 131 5.02 4.74 12.50
N ASP A 132 3.87 5.39 12.70
CA ASP A 132 3.61 6.21 13.88
C ASP A 132 3.70 5.38 15.17
N ALA A 133 4.26 5.96 16.23
CA ALA A 133 4.36 5.36 17.55
C ALA A 133 2.99 5.02 18.16
N VAL A 134 1.94 5.77 17.81
CA VAL A 134 0.54 5.50 18.23
C VAL A 134 -0.01 4.22 17.57
N ASP A 135 0.52 3.86 16.40
CA ASP A 135 0.05 2.77 15.55
C ASP A 135 0.85 1.46 15.69
N ARG A 136 1.63 1.29 16.77
CA ARG A 136 2.43 0.06 16.98
C ARG A 136 1.63 -1.25 17.01
N LEU A 137 0.35 -1.21 17.40
CA LEU A 137 -0.53 -2.38 17.32
C LEU A 137 -0.96 -2.65 15.86
N SER A 138 -1.29 -1.58 15.13
CA SER A 138 -1.62 -1.58 13.70
C SER A 138 -0.43 -2.08 12.86
N TYR A 139 0.80 -1.74 13.24
CA TYR A 139 2.05 -2.22 12.62
C TYR A 139 2.17 -3.73 12.61
N LYS A 140 1.95 -4.38 13.77
CA LYS A 140 2.08 -5.85 13.87
C LYS A 140 1.01 -6.56 13.03
N GLN A 141 -0.13 -5.92 12.79
CA GLN A 141 -1.18 -6.45 11.94
C GLN A 141 -0.84 -6.25 10.46
N GLU A 142 -0.37 -5.06 10.07
CA GLU A 142 0.09 -4.74 8.71
C GLU A 142 1.26 -5.63 8.29
N LEU A 143 2.28 -5.74 9.15
CA LEU A 143 3.44 -6.61 8.93
C LEU A 143 3.04 -8.08 8.77
N LYS A 144 2.19 -8.61 9.66
CA LYS A 144 1.72 -10.00 9.55
C LYS A 144 0.94 -10.27 8.27
N ALA A 145 0.18 -9.30 7.77
CA ALA A 145 -0.54 -9.46 6.52
C ALA A 145 0.42 -9.42 5.32
N LEU A 146 1.39 -8.51 5.31
CA LEU A 146 2.43 -8.42 4.28
C LEU A 146 3.35 -9.66 4.27
N GLU A 147 3.72 -10.18 5.44
CA GLU A 147 4.49 -11.43 5.58
C GLU A 147 3.72 -12.64 5.04
N ARG A 148 2.42 -12.75 5.36
CA ARG A 148 1.56 -13.84 4.89
C ARG A 148 1.22 -13.73 3.42
N SER A 149 1.13 -12.50 2.91
CA SER A 149 0.95 -12.26 1.48
C SER A 149 2.22 -12.70 0.72
N GLY A 150 3.41 -12.57 1.30
CA GLY A 150 4.69 -12.96 0.69
C GLY A 150 4.81 -14.39 0.11
N ALA A 151 4.00 -15.36 0.54
CA ALA A 151 3.97 -16.71 -0.06
C ALA A 151 3.14 -16.80 -1.35
N TYR A 152 2.04 -16.05 -1.45
CA TYR A 152 1.10 -16.05 -2.59
C TYR A 152 1.31 -14.85 -3.53
N VAL A 153 1.90 -13.76 -3.04
CA VAL A 153 2.03 -12.46 -3.70
C VAL A 153 3.32 -12.31 -4.50
N LYS A 154 4.30 -13.20 -4.34
CA LYS A 154 5.53 -13.13 -5.15
C LYS A 154 5.26 -13.16 -6.66
N GLN A 155 4.14 -13.75 -7.09
CA GLN A 155 3.72 -13.79 -8.49
C GLN A 155 2.74 -12.67 -8.87
N GLU A 156 2.10 -12.00 -7.90
CA GLU A 156 1.15 -10.93 -8.20
C GLU A 156 1.90 -9.60 -8.33
N LYS A 157 2.01 -9.10 -9.56
CA LYS A 157 2.68 -7.85 -9.88
C LYS A 157 1.84 -6.61 -9.53
N HIS A 158 0.52 -6.75 -9.46
CA HIS A 158 -0.40 -5.65 -9.16
C HIS A 158 -0.61 -5.39 -7.66
N LEU A 159 0.24 -5.97 -6.80
CA LEU A 159 0.22 -5.74 -5.36
C LEU A 159 1.61 -5.37 -4.84
N ILE A 160 1.69 -4.31 -4.03
CA ILE A 160 2.97 -3.77 -3.55
C ILE A 160 3.71 -4.81 -2.71
N LYS A 161 5.01 -4.95 -2.96
CA LYS A 161 5.87 -5.92 -2.29
C LYS A 161 6.62 -5.24 -1.15
N LEU A 162 6.41 -5.71 0.08
CA LEU A 162 7.26 -5.37 1.22
C LEU A 162 8.61 -6.08 1.05
N LEU A 163 9.68 -5.30 0.91
CA LEU A 163 11.02 -5.80 0.68
C LEU A 163 11.68 -6.26 1.99
N PHE A 164 11.64 -5.40 2.99
CA PHE A 164 12.14 -5.66 4.34
C PHE A 164 11.56 -4.64 5.33
N THR A 165 11.74 -4.91 6.62
CA THR A 165 11.47 -3.93 7.68
C THR A 165 12.72 -3.63 8.48
N TYR A 166 12.75 -2.45 9.10
CA TYR A 166 13.77 -2.18 10.09
C TYR A 166 13.26 -1.30 11.23
N GLN A 167 13.86 -1.48 12.41
CA GLN A 167 13.69 -0.61 13.56
C GLN A 167 14.97 0.21 13.73
N TYR A 168 14.81 1.53 13.89
CA TYR A 168 15.94 2.43 14.13
C TYR A 168 15.50 3.56 15.06
N ARG A 169 16.26 3.79 16.13
CA ARG A 169 16.00 4.85 17.13
C ARG A 169 14.56 4.82 17.69
N GLY A 170 14.04 3.61 17.93
CA GLY A 170 12.71 3.39 18.50
C GLY A 170 11.54 3.61 17.52
N ARG A 171 11.82 3.86 16.24
CA ARG A 171 10.85 3.98 15.16
C ARG A 171 10.90 2.76 14.25
N LEU A 172 9.76 2.44 13.65
CA LEU A 172 9.57 1.27 12.79
C LEU A 172 9.39 1.73 11.35
N TYR A 173 10.03 1.02 10.43
CA TYR A 173 10.10 1.39 9.03
C TYR A 173 9.79 0.18 8.15
N LEU A 174 8.90 0.39 7.18
CA LEU A 174 8.58 -0.57 6.13
C LEU A 174 9.23 -0.09 4.83
N VAL A 175 9.91 -0.98 4.12
CA VAL A 175 10.63 -0.62 2.88
C VAL A 175 10.04 -1.35 1.68
N PHE A 176 9.69 -0.58 0.66
CA PHE A 176 9.05 -1.03 -0.58
C PHE A 176 9.86 -0.59 -1.80
N GLU A 177 9.50 -1.13 -2.95
CA GLU A 177 9.95 -0.60 -4.25
C GLU A 177 9.46 0.86 -4.42
N TRP A 178 10.29 1.70 -5.03
CA TRP A 178 9.90 3.07 -5.36
C TRP A 178 9.06 3.10 -6.63
N ALA A 179 7.88 3.73 -6.56
CA ALA A 179 7.01 3.98 -7.70
C ALA A 179 7.30 5.35 -8.34
N ASP A 180 7.05 5.50 -9.63
CA ASP A 180 7.22 6.78 -10.34
C ASP A 180 6.12 7.79 -10.00
N GLY A 181 4.97 7.30 -9.53
CA GLY A 181 3.88 8.11 -9.00
C GLY A 181 2.71 7.26 -8.52
N ASN A 182 1.56 7.89 -8.33
CA ASN A 182 0.28 7.21 -8.12
C ASN A 182 -0.65 7.38 -9.34
N LEU A 183 -1.83 6.74 -9.32
CA LEU A 183 -2.76 6.74 -10.44
C LEU A 183 -3.28 8.14 -10.80
N MET A 184 -3.45 9.02 -9.81
CA MET A 184 -3.84 10.42 -10.04
C MET A 184 -2.73 11.17 -10.77
N GLU A 185 -1.48 11.02 -10.33
CA GLU A 185 -0.31 11.61 -10.99
C GLU A 185 -0.11 11.05 -12.40
N PHE A 186 -0.40 9.77 -12.61
CA PHE A 186 -0.39 9.13 -13.92
C PHE A 186 -1.42 9.76 -14.86
N TRP A 187 -2.65 9.99 -14.40
CA TRP A 187 -3.70 10.64 -15.21
C TRP A 187 -3.34 12.09 -15.57
N GLN A 188 -2.72 12.81 -14.65
CA GLN A 188 -2.29 14.20 -14.83
C GLN A 188 -1.07 14.34 -15.76
N ASN A 189 -0.34 13.25 -16.01
CA ASN A 189 0.90 13.29 -16.78
C ASN A 189 0.62 13.60 -18.27
N PRO A 190 1.04 14.76 -18.80
CA PRO A 190 0.76 15.13 -20.20
C PRO A 190 1.45 14.22 -21.22
N LEU A 191 2.52 13.52 -20.83
CA LEU A 191 3.21 12.57 -21.70
C LEU A 191 2.39 11.29 -21.92
N VAL A 192 1.41 11.03 -21.05
CA VAL A 192 0.44 9.95 -21.19
C VAL A 192 -0.71 10.43 -22.07
N HIS A 193 -0.42 10.77 -23.32
CA HIS A 193 -1.46 11.03 -24.31
C HIS A 193 -2.08 9.71 -24.77
N LEU A 194 -3.37 9.51 -24.50
CA LEU A 194 -4.13 8.32 -24.89
C LEU A 194 -4.91 8.56 -26.20
N GLU A 195 -4.24 8.39 -27.34
CA GLU A 195 -5.01 8.11 -28.57
C GLU A 195 -5.55 6.67 -28.49
N PRO A 196 -6.87 6.46 -28.65
CA PRO A 196 -7.46 5.12 -28.56
C PRO A 196 -6.80 4.14 -29.53
N SER A 197 -6.30 3.02 -29.01
CA SER A 197 -5.77 1.92 -29.80
C SER A 197 -6.03 0.59 -29.12
N LEU A 198 -6.12 -0.49 -29.90
CA LEU A 198 -6.33 -1.84 -29.37
C LEU A 198 -5.27 -2.22 -28.34
N THR A 199 -4.00 -1.85 -28.56
CA THR A 199 -2.91 -2.11 -27.62
C THR A 199 -3.12 -1.41 -26.28
N ARG A 200 -3.62 -0.16 -26.30
CA ARG A 200 -3.86 0.62 -25.07
C ARG A 200 -5.11 0.16 -24.34
N GLU A 201 -6.12 -0.24 -25.09
CA GLU A 201 -7.34 -0.83 -24.53
C GLU A 201 -7.03 -2.16 -23.85
N LYS A 202 -6.24 -3.03 -24.51
CA LYS A 202 -5.70 -4.24 -23.90
C LYS A 202 -4.98 -3.93 -22.59
N TRP A 203 -4.07 -2.95 -22.61
CA TRP A 203 -3.36 -2.52 -21.41
C TRP A 203 -4.33 -2.05 -20.31
N ALA A 204 -5.30 -1.19 -20.63
CA ALA A 204 -6.26 -0.64 -19.68
C ALA A 204 -7.07 -1.74 -18.98
N ILE A 205 -7.61 -2.68 -19.76
CA ILE A 205 -8.38 -3.81 -19.23
C ILE A 205 -7.47 -4.77 -18.45
N GLU A 206 -6.23 -5.00 -18.89
CA GLU A 206 -5.24 -5.81 -18.17
C GLU A 206 -4.91 -5.21 -16.80
N GLN A 207 -4.70 -3.90 -16.71
CA GLN A 207 -4.43 -3.24 -15.43
C GLN A 207 -5.63 -3.38 -14.48
N CYS A 208 -6.85 -3.16 -14.98
CA CYS A 208 -8.07 -3.34 -14.18
C CYS A 208 -8.26 -4.79 -13.73
N TRP A 209 -7.95 -5.76 -14.60
CA TRP A 209 -8.00 -7.17 -14.25
C TRP A 209 -7.00 -7.51 -13.14
N GLY A 210 -5.75 -7.05 -13.28
CA GLY A 210 -4.69 -7.26 -12.31
C GLY A 210 -4.98 -6.63 -10.95
N ILE A 211 -5.50 -5.40 -10.91
CA ILE A 211 -5.92 -4.73 -9.67
C ILE A 211 -7.07 -5.50 -9.00
N ALA A 212 -8.07 -5.95 -9.77
CA ALA A 212 -9.17 -6.75 -9.23
C ALA A 212 -8.66 -8.08 -8.65
N ASN A 213 -7.71 -8.74 -9.32
CA ASN A 213 -7.09 -9.97 -8.83
C ASN A 213 -6.29 -9.73 -7.54
N ALA A 214 -5.51 -8.66 -7.46
CA ALA A 214 -4.79 -8.27 -6.25
C ALA A 214 -5.74 -8.07 -5.06
N ILE A 215 -6.90 -7.43 -5.27
CA ILE A 215 -7.91 -7.25 -4.22
C ILE A 215 -8.61 -8.57 -3.87
N ALA A 216 -8.90 -9.43 -4.85
CA ALA A 216 -9.44 -10.76 -4.62
C ALA A 216 -8.48 -11.61 -3.76
N LEU A 217 -7.18 -11.51 -3.98
CA LEU A 217 -6.17 -12.16 -3.14
C LEU A 217 -6.22 -11.66 -1.70
N ILE A 218 -6.33 -10.34 -1.48
CA ILE A 218 -6.52 -9.76 -0.14
C ILE A 218 -7.78 -10.34 0.52
N HIS A 219 -8.89 -10.46 -0.22
CA HIS A 219 -10.13 -11.05 0.26
C HIS A 219 -9.98 -12.55 0.59
N GLY A 220 -9.25 -13.29 -0.24
CA GLY A 220 -9.00 -14.73 -0.11
C GLY A 220 -8.11 -15.10 1.09
N LEU A 221 -7.11 -14.26 1.42
CA LEU A 221 -6.25 -14.43 2.60
C LEU A 221 -7.04 -14.49 3.92
N SER A 222 -8.26 -13.93 3.96
CA SER A 222 -9.16 -14.06 5.11
C SER A 222 -9.92 -15.38 5.14
N ARG A 223 -10.31 -15.90 3.97
CA ARG A 223 -11.04 -17.18 3.88
C ARG A 223 -10.19 -18.36 4.35
N LEU A 224 -8.91 -18.39 3.99
CA LEU A 224 -7.95 -19.41 4.44
C LEU A 224 -7.77 -19.42 5.97
N GLN A 225 -8.04 -18.30 6.63
CA GLN A 225 -7.96 -18.22 8.09
C GLN A 225 -9.24 -18.69 8.78
N LYS A 226 -10.42 -18.62 8.15
CA LYS A 226 -11.66 -19.16 8.72
C LYS A 226 -11.59 -20.67 8.95
N SER A 227 -10.87 -21.42 8.11
CA SER A 227 -10.67 -22.88 8.29
C SER A 227 -9.75 -23.24 9.47
N GLU A 228 -8.84 -22.33 9.87
CA GLU A 228 -7.96 -22.53 11.04
C GLU A 228 -8.59 -22.08 12.37
N ARG A 229 -9.80 -21.49 12.33
CA ARG A 229 -10.42 -20.70 13.43
C ARG A 229 -11.59 -21.35 14.16
N CYS A 230 -11.82 -22.67 14.04
CA CYS A 230 -12.93 -23.35 14.73
C CYS A 230 -12.85 -23.39 16.28
N SER A 231 -11.97 -22.61 16.93
CA SER A 231 -11.67 -22.70 18.37
C SER A 231 -11.66 -21.37 19.14
N MET A 232 -12.18 -20.26 18.59
CA MET A 232 -12.07 -18.91 19.22
C MET A 232 -13.39 -18.31 19.71
N SER A 233 -13.32 -17.35 20.64
CA SER A 233 -14.46 -16.73 21.34
C SER A 233 -15.23 -15.69 20.50
N GLU A 234 -16.46 -15.35 20.90
CA GLU A 234 -17.31 -14.37 20.18
C GLU A 234 -16.75 -12.95 20.14
N SER A 235 -16.15 -12.48 21.24
CA SER A 235 -15.53 -11.15 21.32
C SER A 235 -14.32 -10.98 20.41
N GLU A 236 -13.63 -12.07 20.06
CA GLU A 236 -12.51 -12.05 19.12
C GLU A 236 -13.01 -12.10 17.66
N ARG A 237 -14.26 -12.52 17.39
CA ARG A 237 -14.79 -12.54 16.02
C ARG A 237 -15.05 -11.14 15.48
N ASP A 238 -15.53 -10.21 16.31
CA ASP A 238 -15.91 -8.86 15.87
C ASP A 238 -14.69 -7.98 15.54
N ALA A 239 -13.59 -8.08 16.30
CA ALA A 239 -12.32 -7.42 15.99
C ALA A 239 -11.61 -8.02 14.76
N TYR A 240 -11.90 -9.29 14.42
CA TYR A 240 -11.30 -10.03 13.30
C TYR A 240 -12.20 -10.17 12.07
N SER A 241 -13.44 -9.68 12.11
CA SER A 241 -14.40 -9.66 10.98
C SER A 241 -13.92 -8.78 9.82
N SER A 242 -12.89 -7.97 10.06
CA SER A 242 -12.30 -7.01 9.14
C SER A 242 -11.04 -7.50 8.42
N TRP A 243 -10.55 -8.68 8.78
CA TRP A 243 -9.42 -9.27 8.08
C TRP A 243 -9.89 -9.70 6.68
N GLY A 244 -9.17 -9.29 5.64
CA GLY A 244 -9.49 -9.60 4.24
C GLY A 244 -10.20 -8.50 3.46
N ARG A 245 -10.05 -7.23 3.87
CA ARG A 245 -10.44 -6.08 3.05
C ARG A 245 -9.29 -5.09 3.00
N HIS A 246 -9.18 -4.34 1.92
CA HIS A 246 -8.26 -3.24 1.78
C HIS A 246 -8.75 -2.01 2.55
N GLY A 247 -10.00 -1.59 2.35
CA GLY A 247 -10.66 -0.55 3.14
C GLY A 247 -10.20 0.89 2.91
N ASP A 248 -9.39 1.15 1.88
CA ASP A 248 -8.98 2.51 1.47
C ASP A 248 -8.56 2.55 -0.01
N ILE A 249 -9.34 1.91 -0.89
CA ILE A 249 -9.07 1.95 -2.33
C ILE A 249 -9.41 3.35 -2.84
N LYS A 250 -8.41 4.00 -3.45
CA LYS A 250 -8.47 5.33 -4.07
C LYS A 250 -7.30 5.47 -5.05
N PRO A 251 -7.34 6.40 -6.02
CA PRO A 251 -6.26 6.57 -6.99
C PRO A 251 -4.88 6.79 -6.35
N ASN A 252 -4.80 7.52 -5.23
CA ASN A 252 -3.55 7.76 -4.52
C ASN A 252 -2.91 6.50 -3.93
N ASN A 253 -3.69 5.44 -3.67
CA ASN A 253 -3.19 4.17 -3.15
C ASN A 253 -2.94 3.14 -4.26
N ILE A 254 -3.10 3.51 -5.53
CA ILE A 254 -2.70 2.71 -6.68
C ILE A 254 -1.45 3.36 -7.25
N LEU A 255 -0.30 2.70 -7.06
CA LEU A 255 1.00 3.17 -7.49
C LEU A 255 1.20 2.91 -8.99
N TRP A 256 1.94 3.79 -9.63
CA TRP A 256 2.31 3.70 -11.04
C TRP A 256 3.82 3.50 -11.18
N PHE A 257 4.19 2.43 -11.89
CA PHE A 257 5.56 2.14 -12.31
C PHE A 257 5.63 2.31 -13.82
N SER A 258 6.42 3.29 -14.28
CA SER A 258 6.59 3.58 -15.71
C SER A 258 7.21 2.38 -16.44
N SER A 259 8.11 1.65 -15.77
CA SER A 259 8.71 0.39 -16.20
C SER A 259 8.78 -0.56 -15.01
N TYR A 260 8.36 -1.81 -15.18
CA TYR A 260 8.47 -2.85 -14.14
C TYR A 260 8.77 -4.20 -14.80
N GLY A 261 10.01 -4.66 -14.73
CA GLY A 261 10.47 -5.77 -15.57
C GLY A 261 10.25 -5.45 -17.05
N ASP A 262 9.47 -6.29 -17.74
CA ASP A 262 9.07 -6.10 -19.15
C ASP A 262 7.78 -5.27 -19.31
N ASP A 263 7.06 -5.00 -18.22
CA ASP A 263 5.82 -4.23 -18.23
C ASP A 263 6.09 -2.73 -18.31
N ARG A 264 5.19 -2.01 -19.01
CA ARG A 264 5.17 -0.55 -19.06
C ARG A 264 3.89 -0.01 -18.43
N ASN A 265 4.02 1.05 -17.65
CA ASN A 265 2.91 1.68 -16.93
C ASN A 265 2.12 0.65 -16.10
N LEU A 266 2.82 -0.11 -15.26
CA LEU A 266 2.19 -1.06 -14.36
C LEU A 266 1.51 -0.31 -13.21
N LEU A 267 0.26 -0.68 -12.93
CA LEU A 267 -0.51 -0.16 -11.80
C LEU A 267 -0.52 -1.19 -10.66
N VAL A 268 -0.19 -0.76 -9.45
CA VAL A 268 0.07 -1.63 -8.30
C VAL A 268 -0.70 -1.13 -7.08
N VAL A 269 -1.54 -1.98 -6.50
CA VAL A 269 -2.28 -1.67 -5.27
C VAL A 269 -1.30 -1.56 -4.10
N SER A 270 -1.43 -0.50 -3.30
CA SER A 270 -0.58 -0.22 -2.14
C SER A 270 -1.38 0.19 -0.92
N ASP A 271 -0.70 0.39 0.22
CA ASP A 271 -1.34 0.78 1.47
C ASP A 271 -2.50 -0.15 1.86
N LEU A 272 -2.16 -1.43 2.09
CA LEU A 272 -3.08 -2.40 2.69
C LEU A 272 -3.66 -1.77 3.98
N GLY A 273 -4.91 -1.31 3.93
CA GLY A 273 -5.56 -0.47 4.95
C GLY A 273 -5.91 -1.17 6.26
N LEU A 274 -5.03 -2.08 6.67
CA LEU A 274 -5.04 -2.91 7.88
C LEU A 274 -4.92 -2.07 9.16
N THR A 275 -4.55 -0.80 9.05
CA THR A 275 -4.33 0.12 10.18
C THR A 275 -5.57 0.92 10.59
N ARG A 276 -6.70 0.84 9.87
CA ARG A 276 -7.82 1.79 10.10
C ARG A 276 -8.69 1.53 11.34
N TYR A 277 -8.50 0.45 12.10
CA TYR A 277 -9.42 0.12 13.21
C TYR A 277 -9.25 0.91 14.50
N HIS A 278 -8.25 1.78 14.62
CA HIS A 278 -8.11 2.67 15.80
C HIS A 278 -8.30 4.16 15.51
N SER A 279 -8.52 4.54 14.25
CA SER A 279 -8.69 5.95 13.87
C SER A 279 -10.12 6.36 13.60
N ALA A 280 -11.16 5.57 13.89
CA ALA A 280 -12.54 6.05 13.77
C ALA A 280 -12.79 7.32 14.61
N ALA A 281 -12.13 7.43 15.78
CA ALA A 281 -12.11 8.65 16.57
C ALA A 281 -11.20 9.75 15.98
N THR A 282 -10.02 9.40 15.47
CA THR A 282 -9.00 10.36 15.00
C THR A 282 -9.25 10.89 13.58
N LYS A 283 -9.73 10.07 12.65
CA LYS A 283 -10.07 10.46 11.27
C LYS A 283 -11.28 11.39 11.20
N SER A 284 -12.21 11.34 12.16
CA SER A 284 -13.31 12.31 12.21
C SER A 284 -12.82 13.76 12.41
N LEU A 285 -11.64 13.92 13.04
CA LEU A 285 -10.95 15.20 13.22
C LEU A 285 -9.93 15.48 12.11
N VAL A 286 -9.19 14.47 11.64
CA VAL A 286 -8.16 14.65 10.59
C VAL A 286 -8.79 14.84 9.20
N SER A 287 -9.90 14.17 8.86
CA SER A 287 -10.59 14.38 7.58
C SER A 287 -11.16 15.79 7.43
N ARG A 288 -11.47 16.46 8.57
CA ARG A 288 -11.93 17.85 8.59
C ARG A 288 -10.79 18.88 8.45
N ILE A 289 -9.54 18.47 8.66
CA ILE A 289 -8.37 19.38 8.71
C ILE A 289 -7.46 19.22 7.48
N ASP A 290 -7.38 18.01 6.89
CA ASP A 290 -6.43 17.69 5.81
C ASP A 290 -7.04 17.54 4.40
N GLY A 291 -8.30 17.95 4.18
CA GLY A 291 -8.91 17.95 2.84
C GLY A 291 -9.07 16.57 2.19
N CYS A 292 -8.97 15.48 2.96
CA CYS A 292 -9.24 14.13 2.48
C CYS A 292 -10.75 13.90 2.40
N THR A 293 -11.36 14.20 1.26
CA THR A 293 -12.75 13.86 0.96
C THR A 293 -12.89 12.33 0.94
N PRO A 294 -13.86 11.73 1.64
CA PRO A 294 -14.05 10.28 1.62
C PRO A 294 -14.83 9.82 0.37
N THR A 295 -14.45 10.34 -0.81
CA THR A 295 -15.12 10.20 -2.10
C THR A 295 -15.45 8.75 -2.48
N TYR A 296 -14.50 7.85 -2.24
CA TYR A 296 -14.57 6.44 -2.64
C TYR A 296 -15.26 5.54 -1.60
N ARG A 297 -15.83 6.11 -0.53
CA ARG A 297 -16.49 5.29 0.51
C ARG A 297 -17.79 4.69 0.01
N ALA A 298 -18.11 3.50 0.52
CA ALA A 298 -19.37 2.83 0.20
C ALA A 298 -20.53 3.32 1.10
N PRO A 299 -21.79 3.25 0.64
CA PRO A 299 -22.94 3.79 1.35
C PRO A 299 -23.17 3.18 2.74
N GLU A 300 -22.83 1.89 2.92
CA GLU A 300 -22.95 1.19 4.20
C GLU A 300 -22.18 1.88 5.34
N PHE A 301 -21.15 2.67 5.03
CA PHE A 301 -20.41 3.46 6.03
C PHE A 301 -21.28 4.56 6.64
N ASP A 302 -21.96 5.35 5.80
CA ASP A 302 -22.81 6.47 6.23
C ASP A 302 -24.17 5.98 6.78
N LEU A 303 -24.60 4.79 6.36
CA LEU A 303 -25.78 4.09 6.89
C LEU A 303 -25.51 3.38 8.23
N HIS A 304 -24.24 3.28 8.64
CA HIS A 304 -23.78 2.51 9.82
C HIS A 304 -24.17 1.04 9.76
N GLU A 305 -24.13 0.47 8.55
CA GLU A 305 -24.34 -0.95 8.31
C GLU A 305 -23.02 -1.74 8.46
N PRO A 306 -23.08 -3.07 8.62
CA PRO A 306 -21.88 -3.89 8.70
C PRO A 306 -21.02 -3.79 7.42
N ILE A 307 -19.78 -3.33 7.59
CA ILE A 307 -18.81 -3.24 6.48
C ILE A 307 -18.25 -4.62 6.17
N THR A 308 -18.41 -5.06 4.92
CA THR A 308 -17.88 -6.35 4.43
C THR A 308 -16.82 -6.14 3.33
N PRO A 309 -16.15 -7.19 2.82
CA PRO A 309 -15.22 -7.04 1.69
C PRO A 309 -15.86 -6.45 0.42
N THR A 310 -17.19 -6.48 0.27
CA THR A 310 -17.87 -5.80 -0.85
C THR A 310 -17.74 -4.27 -0.78
N TYR A 311 -17.33 -3.70 0.36
CA TYR A 311 -16.92 -2.30 0.44
C TYR A 311 -15.81 -1.96 -0.56
N ASP A 312 -14.81 -2.83 -0.69
CA ASP A 312 -13.70 -2.63 -1.64
C ASP A 312 -14.19 -2.71 -3.09
N VAL A 313 -15.23 -3.51 -3.35
CA VAL A 313 -15.84 -3.62 -4.69
C VAL A 313 -16.49 -2.29 -5.08
N TRP A 314 -17.17 -1.62 -4.14
CA TRP A 314 -17.71 -0.27 -4.39
C TRP A 314 -16.58 0.73 -4.65
N SER A 315 -15.60 0.82 -3.74
CA SER A 315 -14.49 1.76 -3.86
C SER A 315 -13.72 1.57 -5.17
N LEU A 316 -13.52 0.32 -5.59
CA LEU A 316 -12.89 0.02 -6.88
C LEU A 316 -13.77 0.39 -8.07
N GLY A 317 -15.09 0.22 -7.96
CA GLY A 317 -16.06 0.65 -8.99
C GLY A 317 -15.98 2.16 -9.24
N CYS A 318 -15.87 2.95 -8.17
CA CYS A 318 -15.64 4.39 -8.23
C CYS A 318 -14.32 4.74 -8.97
N VAL A 319 -13.23 4.05 -8.62
CA VAL A 319 -11.93 4.24 -9.30
C VAL A 319 -12.02 3.85 -10.78
N TYR A 320 -12.75 2.78 -11.13
CA TYR A 320 -12.85 2.33 -12.51
C TYR A 320 -13.68 3.26 -13.40
N ILE A 321 -14.80 3.80 -12.92
CA ILE A 321 -15.55 4.78 -13.73
C ILE A 321 -14.72 6.05 -13.97
N GLU A 322 -13.93 6.48 -12.99
CA GLU A 322 -12.98 7.58 -13.16
C GLU A 322 -11.86 7.24 -14.14
N PHE A 323 -11.29 6.04 -14.03
CA PHE A 323 -10.28 5.54 -14.95
C PHE A 323 -10.77 5.53 -16.39
N PHE A 324 -11.99 5.02 -16.65
CA PHE A 324 -12.57 5.02 -17.99
C PHE A 324 -13.04 6.40 -18.45
N THR A 325 -13.44 7.27 -17.54
CA THR A 325 -13.69 8.69 -17.86
C THR A 325 -12.41 9.34 -18.37
N TRP A 326 -11.31 9.22 -17.64
CA TRP A 326 -10.01 9.72 -18.08
C TRP A 326 -9.53 9.04 -19.36
N TYR A 327 -9.72 7.72 -19.51
CA TYR A 327 -9.30 6.98 -20.70
C TYR A 327 -10.02 7.48 -21.97
N VAL A 328 -11.32 7.77 -21.88
CA VAL A 328 -12.17 8.17 -23.01
C VAL A 328 -12.10 9.67 -23.28
N GLU A 329 -12.21 10.49 -22.23
CA GLU A 329 -12.41 11.94 -22.29
C GLU A 329 -11.22 12.76 -21.75
N GLY A 330 -10.20 12.10 -21.21
CA GLY A 330 -9.02 12.76 -20.65
C GLY A 330 -9.29 13.44 -19.30
N MET A 331 -8.34 14.28 -18.87
CA MET A 331 -8.44 15.01 -17.60
C MET A 331 -9.62 15.99 -17.56
N GLU A 332 -10.04 16.53 -18.71
CA GLU A 332 -11.20 17.43 -18.78
C GLU A 332 -12.48 16.70 -18.38
N GLY A 333 -12.73 15.52 -18.95
CA GLY A 333 -13.88 14.70 -18.55
C GLY A 333 -13.80 14.24 -17.10
N PHE A 334 -12.59 13.97 -16.57
CA PHE A 334 -12.42 13.64 -15.16
C PHE A 334 -12.90 14.79 -14.24
N MET A 335 -12.44 16.02 -14.49
CA MET A 335 -12.83 17.20 -13.71
C MET A 335 -14.32 17.51 -13.85
N GLU A 336 -14.86 17.42 -15.08
CA GLU A 336 -16.29 17.64 -15.31
C GLU A 336 -17.15 16.60 -14.58
N PHE A 337 -16.68 15.35 -14.46
CA PHE A 337 -17.38 14.32 -13.71
C PHE A 337 -17.37 14.60 -12.20
N GLU A 338 -16.24 15.04 -11.66
CA GLU A 338 -16.12 15.48 -10.25
C GLU A 338 -17.08 16.64 -9.94
N ASP A 339 -17.13 17.64 -10.83
CA ASP A 339 -18.07 18.76 -10.72
C ASP A 339 -19.53 18.30 -10.80
N ALA A 340 -19.85 17.39 -11.72
CA ALA A 340 -21.20 16.85 -11.86
C ALA A 340 -21.66 16.10 -10.60
N ARG A 341 -20.78 15.28 -9.98
CA ARG A 341 -21.08 14.62 -8.71
C ARG A 341 -21.22 15.60 -7.55
N THR A 342 -20.41 16.64 -7.51
CA THR A 342 -20.46 17.66 -6.45
C THR A 342 -21.77 18.45 -6.48
N ASN A 343 -22.34 18.70 -7.67
CA ASN A 343 -23.55 19.50 -7.84
C ASN A 343 -24.87 18.69 -7.74
N ASP A 344 -24.82 17.36 -7.76
CA ASP A 344 -25.98 16.45 -7.69
C ASP A 344 -26.52 16.24 -6.24
N TYR A 345 -26.49 17.29 -5.41
CA TYR A 345 -27.22 17.31 -4.14
C TYR A 345 -28.50 18.13 -4.21
N TYR A 346 -28.59 19.07 -5.17
CA TYR A 346 -29.70 20.01 -5.28
C TYR A 346 -30.92 19.44 -6.01
N GLU A 347 -30.85 18.22 -6.53
CA GLU A 347 -31.97 17.58 -7.23
C GLU A 347 -33.04 17.00 -6.29
N PHE A 348 -32.74 16.86 -4.99
CA PHE A 348 -33.56 16.07 -4.07
C PHE A 348 -34.00 16.91 -2.85
N GLU A 349 -35.31 17.07 -2.66
CA GLU A 349 -35.89 17.83 -1.53
C GLU A 349 -35.62 17.18 -0.15
N ASP A 350 -35.46 15.85 -0.11
CA ASP A 350 -35.30 15.06 1.13
C ASP A 350 -33.85 14.61 1.42
N VAL A 351 -32.86 15.25 0.79
CA VAL A 351 -31.44 14.92 1.01
C VAL A 351 -30.97 15.36 2.39
N CYS A 352 -30.30 14.46 3.09
CA CYS A 352 -29.51 14.82 4.27
C CYS A 352 -28.22 15.51 3.80
N LEU A 353 -28.29 16.82 3.60
CA LEU A 353 -27.13 17.61 3.14
C LEU A 353 -25.97 17.47 4.13
N PRO A 354 -24.77 17.07 3.66
CA PRO A 354 -23.58 17.07 4.50
C PRO A 354 -23.18 18.50 4.88
N GLU A 355 -22.44 18.65 5.98
CA GLU A 355 -21.89 19.96 6.40
C GLU A 355 -20.96 20.57 5.34
N VAL A 356 -20.36 19.73 4.51
CA VAL A 356 -19.49 20.08 3.38
C VAL A 356 -19.98 19.28 2.17
N LEU A 357 -20.17 19.92 1.01
CA LEU A 357 -20.51 19.19 -0.22
C LEU A 357 -19.33 18.33 -0.63
N GLU A 358 -19.58 17.04 -0.81
CA GLU A 358 -18.57 16.04 -1.16
C GLU A 358 -18.89 15.42 -2.53
N ASP A 359 -17.90 15.14 -3.36
CA ASP A 359 -18.05 14.57 -4.70
C ASP A 359 -18.35 13.05 -4.71
N ASN A 360 -18.96 12.53 -3.63
CA ASN A 360 -19.34 11.12 -3.50
C ASN A 360 -20.27 10.64 -4.62
N TYR A 361 -20.40 9.32 -4.77
CA TYR A 361 -21.20 8.67 -5.82
C TYR A 361 -22.66 8.39 -5.41
N PHE A 362 -23.02 8.64 -4.16
CA PHE A 362 -24.35 8.40 -3.62
C PHE A 362 -24.83 9.59 -2.78
N VAL A 363 -26.14 9.61 -2.53
CA VAL A 363 -26.78 10.51 -1.57
C VAL A 363 -27.45 9.70 -0.47
N ILE A 364 -27.48 10.25 0.74
CA ILE A 364 -28.27 9.71 1.84
C ILE A 364 -29.59 10.48 1.90
N LEU A 365 -30.68 9.73 1.76
CA LEU A 365 -32.05 10.23 1.80
C LEU A 365 -32.69 9.85 3.13
N GLN A 366 -33.53 10.74 3.63
CA GLN A 366 -34.37 10.47 4.79
C GLN A 366 -35.77 10.07 4.34
N ALA A 367 -36.27 8.97 4.88
CA ALA A 367 -37.63 8.52 4.67
C ALA A 367 -38.38 8.47 6.00
N GLU A 368 -39.67 8.81 5.96
CA GLU A 368 -40.57 8.73 7.11
C GLU A 368 -41.87 8.05 6.72
N SER A 369 -42.28 7.05 7.50
CA SER A 369 -43.60 6.43 7.37
C SER A 369 -44.09 5.98 8.73
N ALA A 370 -45.37 6.24 9.02
CA ALA A 370 -46.03 5.91 10.29
C ALA A 370 -45.25 6.40 11.53
N GLY A 371 -44.63 7.59 11.45
CA GLY A 371 -43.86 8.20 12.54
C GLY A 371 -42.48 7.58 12.80
N ARG A 372 -42.05 6.62 11.96
CA ARG A 372 -40.70 6.05 12.00
C ARG A 372 -39.85 6.69 10.90
N ARG A 373 -38.71 7.26 11.30
CA ARG A 373 -37.69 7.79 10.39
C ARG A 373 -36.60 6.76 10.17
N TRP A 374 -36.16 6.61 8.93
CA TRP A 374 -34.98 5.83 8.57
C TRP A 374 -34.19 6.54 7.47
N ARG A 375 -32.94 6.11 7.29
CA ARG A 375 -32.06 6.59 6.22
C ARG A 375 -31.88 5.48 5.21
N HIS A 376 -31.76 5.85 3.95
CA HIS A 376 -31.33 4.94 2.90
C HIS A 376 -30.43 5.68 1.91
N ALA A 377 -29.62 4.94 1.17
CA ALA A 377 -28.79 5.51 0.13
C ALA A 377 -29.45 5.37 -1.25
N ARG A 378 -29.03 6.23 -2.18
CA ARG A 378 -29.34 6.13 -3.61
C ARG A 378 -28.12 6.56 -4.41
N LEU A 379 -27.87 5.89 -5.53
CA LEU A 379 -26.83 6.29 -6.48
C LEU A 379 -27.21 7.62 -7.13
N LYS A 380 -26.25 8.54 -7.23
CA LYS A 380 -26.46 9.85 -7.84
C LYS A 380 -26.85 9.75 -9.32
N SER A 381 -27.77 10.61 -9.76
CA SER A 381 -28.20 10.70 -11.16
C SER A 381 -27.00 10.97 -12.07
N SER A 382 -26.09 11.84 -11.61
CA SER A 382 -24.90 12.21 -12.35
C SER A 382 -24.01 11.01 -12.66
N VAL A 383 -23.95 9.99 -11.80
CA VAL A 383 -23.18 8.77 -12.04
C VAL A 383 -23.80 7.92 -13.16
N THR A 384 -25.12 7.71 -13.11
CA THR A 384 -25.83 6.95 -14.15
C THR A 384 -25.80 7.66 -15.50
N GLU A 385 -25.99 8.98 -15.51
CA GLU A 385 -25.91 9.81 -16.71
C GLU A 385 -24.50 9.83 -17.30
N TRP A 386 -23.48 9.80 -16.45
CA TRP A 386 -22.08 9.76 -16.87
C TRP A 386 -21.71 8.43 -17.53
N LEU A 387 -22.13 7.30 -16.95
CA LEU A 387 -21.96 5.98 -17.58
C LEU A 387 -22.58 5.95 -18.98
N ASP A 388 -23.79 6.48 -19.10
CA ASP A 388 -24.51 6.62 -20.36
C ASP A 388 -23.80 7.55 -21.37
N ARG A 389 -23.23 8.66 -20.90
CA ARG A 389 -22.40 9.56 -21.71
C ARG A 389 -21.17 8.82 -22.25
N LEU A 390 -20.45 8.09 -21.39
CA LEU A 390 -19.30 7.30 -21.81
C LEU A 390 -19.68 6.28 -22.87
N ARG A 391 -20.79 5.53 -22.69
CA ARG A 391 -21.29 4.56 -23.70
C ARG A 391 -21.60 5.18 -25.05
N ARG A 392 -22.11 6.42 -25.07
CA ARG A 392 -22.43 7.16 -26.32
C ARG A 392 -21.20 7.82 -26.96
N ASN A 393 -20.08 7.87 -26.24
CA ASN A 393 -18.87 8.48 -26.74
C ASN A 393 -18.30 7.65 -27.90
N ARG A 394 -17.83 8.31 -28.96
CA ARG A 394 -17.26 7.64 -30.15
C ARG A 394 -16.01 6.82 -29.86
N ARG A 395 -15.32 7.12 -28.75
CA ARG A 395 -14.14 6.39 -28.28
C ARG A 395 -14.49 5.19 -27.40
N CYS A 396 -15.77 5.00 -27.03
CA CYS A 396 -16.23 3.82 -26.33
C CYS A 396 -16.34 2.64 -27.29
N THR A 397 -15.52 1.65 -27.04
CA THR A 397 -15.54 0.36 -27.73
C THR A 397 -16.55 -0.58 -27.08
N THR A 398 -16.78 -1.75 -27.70
CA THR A 398 -17.60 -2.81 -27.10
C THR A 398 -17.02 -3.29 -25.79
N ALA A 399 -15.68 -3.46 -25.68
CA ALA A 399 -15.06 -3.95 -24.46
C ALA A 399 -15.16 -2.92 -23.31
N ILE A 400 -14.99 -1.62 -23.60
CA ILE A 400 -15.24 -0.57 -22.61
C ILE A 400 -16.70 -0.57 -22.19
N SER A 401 -17.64 -0.66 -23.14
CA SER A 401 -19.08 -0.72 -22.82
C SER A 401 -19.43 -1.91 -21.93
N GLU A 402 -18.91 -3.10 -22.22
CA GLU A 402 -19.10 -4.29 -21.38
C GLU A 402 -18.50 -4.08 -19.99
N PHE A 403 -17.33 -3.44 -19.88
CA PHE A 403 -16.73 -3.11 -18.59
C PHE A 403 -17.59 -2.11 -17.80
N LEU A 404 -18.13 -1.07 -18.44
CA LEU A 404 -19.04 -0.12 -17.81
C LEU A 404 -20.30 -0.81 -17.27
N ASP A 405 -20.79 -1.86 -17.94
CA ASP A 405 -21.91 -2.67 -17.46
C ASP A 405 -21.55 -3.44 -16.18
N ILE A 406 -20.32 -3.96 -16.07
CA ILE A 406 -19.82 -4.58 -14.83
C ILE A 406 -19.82 -3.55 -13.69
N ILE A 407 -19.31 -2.34 -13.95
CA ILE A 407 -19.26 -1.26 -12.96
C ILE A 407 -20.67 -0.94 -12.47
N GLU A 408 -21.60 -0.67 -13.38
CA GLU A 408 -22.96 -0.24 -13.04
C GLU A 408 -23.74 -1.33 -12.32
N GLN A 409 -23.72 -2.56 -12.84
CA GLN A 409 -24.63 -3.62 -12.40
C GLN A 409 -24.09 -4.43 -11.22
N LYS A 410 -22.76 -4.44 -11.02
CA LYS A 410 -22.10 -5.34 -10.06
C LYS A 410 -21.28 -4.63 -8.99
N MET A 411 -20.75 -3.43 -9.29
CA MET A 411 -19.83 -2.71 -8.39
C MET A 411 -20.50 -1.53 -7.68
N LEU A 412 -21.15 -0.63 -8.43
CA LEU A 412 -21.86 0.54 -7.91
C LEU A 412 -23.29 0.21 -7.47
N VAL A 413 -23.46 -0.93 -6.81
CA VAL A 413 -24.73 -1.40 -6.23
C VAL A 413 -24.83 -0.91 -4.79
N ILE A 414 -25.94 -0.23 -4.47
CA ILE A 414 -26.15 0.42 -3.17
C ILE A 414 -26.22 -0.60 -2.03
N ASP A 415 -27.04 -1.63 -2.15
CA ASP A 415 -27.12 -2.68 -1.12
C ASP A 415 -25.87 -3.57 -1.20
N ALA A 416 -25.09 -3.58 -0.12
CA ALA A 416 -23.86 -4.35 -0.02
C ALA A 416 -24.07 -5.87 -0.15
N LYS A 417 -25.29 -6.38 0.08
CA LYS A 417 -25.66 -7.80 -0.06
C LYS A 417 -25.91 -8.21 -1.50
N ASP A 418 -26.39 -7.27 -2.32
CA ASP A 418 -26.63 -7.49 -3.75
C ASP A 418 -25.37 -7.24 -4.60
N ARG A 419 -24.37 -6.56 -4.01
CA ARG A 419 -23.08 -6.28 -4.65
C ARG A 419 -22.27 -7.56 -4.84
N SER A 420 -21.74 -7.77 -6.04
CA SER A 420 -20.94 -8.95 -6.37
C SER A 420 -19.66 -9.03 -5.53
N HIS A 421 -19.17 -10.25 -5.33
CA HIS A 421 -17.86 -10.49 -4.74
C HIS A 421 -16.73 -10.27 -5.76
N MET A 422 -15.53 -9.94 -5.27
CA MET A 422 -14.38 -9.63 -6.13
C MET A 422 -13.97 -10.79 -7.05
N ASP A 423 -14.17 -12.05 -6.65
CA ASP A 423 -13.91 -13.22 -7.49
C ASP A 423 -14.75 -13.22 -8.78
N THR A 424 -16.02 -12.83 -8.66
CA THR A 424 -16.94 -12.69 -9.79
C THR A 424 -16.52 -11.54 -10.69
N ILE A 425 -16.22 -10.37 -10.10
CA ILE A 425 -15.71 -9.20 -10.83
C ILE A 425 -14.46 -9.55 -11.63
N THR A 426 -13.50 -10.23 -11.01
CA THR A 426 -12.25 -10.65 -11.64
C THR A 426 -12.51 -11.58 -12.83
N SER A 427 -13.47 -12.50 -12.70
CA SER A 427 -13.85 -13.43 -13.77
C SER A 427 -14.54 -12.73 -14.94
N GLU A 428 -15.43 -11.78 -14.67
CA GLU A 428 -16.12 -11.01 -15.72
C GLU A 428 -15.14 -10.10 -16.47
N ILE A 429 -14.24 -9.41 -15.76
CA ILE A 429 -13.18 -8.60 -16.38
C ILE A 429 -12.24 -9.46 -17.22
N ALA A 430 -11.85 -10.65 -16.73
CA ALA A 430 -11.05 -11.60 -17.52
C ALA A 430 -11.76 -11.96 -18.83
N GLY A 431 -13.09 -12.18 -18.79
CA GLY A 431 -13.89 -12.43 -19.98
C GLY A 431 -13.84 -11.28 -21.00
N VAL A 432 -13.85 -10.03 -20.54
CA VAL A 432 -13.66 -8.84 -21.40
C VAL A 432 -12.25 -8.81 -21.99
N TYR A 433 -11.23 -9.10 -21.18
CA TYR A 433 -9.83 -9.13 -21.63
C TYR A 433 -9.56 -10.20 -22.70
N GLU A 434 -10.08 -11.42 -22.51
CA GLU A 434 -9.89 -12.51 -23.47
C GLU A 434 -10.54 -12.21 -24.83
N LYS A 435 -11.64 -11.44 -24.89
CA LYS A 435 -12.26 -11.00 -26.16
C LYS A 435 -11.37 -10.03 -26.94
N LEU A 436 -10.45 -9.35 -26.26
CA LEU A 436 -9.51 -8.44 -26.92
C LEU A 436 -8.34 -9.19 -27.53
N ARG A 437 -8.02 -10.41 -27.08
CA ARG A 437 -6.77 -11.11 -27.45
C ARG A 437 -6.57 -11.31 -28.95
#